data_AF-A0AAD6SDP9-F1
#
_entry.id   AF-A0AAD6SDP9-F1
#
_cell.length_a   1.000
_cell.length_b   1.000
_cell.length_c   1.000
_cell.angle_alpha   90.00
_cell.angle_beta   90.00
_cell.angle_gamma   90.00
#
_symmetry.space_group_name_H-M   'P 1'
#
loop_
_entity.id
_entity.type
_entity.pdbx_description
1 polymer ?
#
loop_
_entity_poly.entity_id
_entity_poly.type
_entity_poly.pdbx_seq_one_letter_code
_entity_poly.pdbx_strand_id
1 'polypeptide(L)'
;MHAREPEASQMEVAGVVIYYIVAALVMVFVNKAVLNNTPDLPFTFLFIQVFIAVVLLRLLAWANRTRLGRNLPVKFELPMFNRAVVVNLFPYLTVGITGLIFNTLCLANVDAAFFQIARGLLLPFTILVSSVANRVQPHPRVVFAAFVVTCGFLVGSAPSLYRGRYAGSLSHESALGLFCGCMSSFVLSVHAVLKKSALAHVGQSALALSYYGNLFMSAGLFPCLILHGELGVLRTRYYDVDAEWRTFVVGSLVTGFFGFLLGISHSLSIKVTSPITHMFSSAAKGVIQTILGMWIFSDILTSSHLYSISVITGGTVYYTWVQTSKPRARFPKSDPEKEPLVGERGISPVINEKA
;
A
#
# COMPACT_ATOMS: atom_id res chain seq x y z
N MET A 1 3.21 28.97 12.37
CA MET A 1 2.01 28.37 12.99
C MET A 1 1.66 27.09 12.24
N HIS A 2 2.13 25.93 12.71
CA HIS A 2 1.63 24.64 12.23
C HIS A 2 0.27 24.40 12.88
N ALA A 3 -0.81 24.46 12.11
CA ALA A 3 -2.13 24.04 12.58
C ALA A 3 -2.04 22.57 13.01
N ARG A 4 -2.30 22.30 14.30
CA ARG A 4 -2.42 20.94 14.83
C ARG A 4 -3.61 20.27 14.15
N GLU A 5 -3.37 19.20 13.39
CA GLU A 5 -4.44 18.33 12.90
C GLU A 5 -5.12 17.67 14.12
N PRO A 6 -6.46 17.68 14.22
CA PRO A 6 -7.16 17.00 15.30
C PRO A 6 -6.87 15.49 15.25
N GLU A 7 -6.66 14.86 16.41
CA GLU A 7 -6.46 13.41 16.49
C GLU A 7 -7.68 12.70 15.87
N ALA A 8 -7.46 11.92 14.82
CA ALA A 8 -8.53 11.20 14.11
C ALA A 8 -9.31 10.30 15.09
N SER A 9 -10.64 10.36 15.01
CA SER A 9 -11.52 9.52 15.84
C SER A 9 -11.32 8.04 15.50
N GLN A 10 -11.54 7.13 16.44
CA GLN A 10 -11.45 5.68 16.18
C GLN A 10 -12.38 5.24 15.04
N MET A 11 -13.55 5.89 14.91
CA MET A 11 -14.48 5.66 13.81
C MET A 11 -13.92 6.11 12.46
N GLU A 12 -13.13 7.19 12.44
CA GLU A 12 -12.49 7.68 11.21
C GLU A 12 -11.40 6.71 10.74
N VAL A 13 -10.56 6.24 11.67
CA VAL A 13 -9.53 5.22 11.37
C VAL A 13 -10.19 3.94 10.86
N ALA A 14 -11.26 3.46 11.51
CA ALA A 14 -12.00 2.28 11.08
C ALA A 14 -12.61 2.45 9.69
N GLY A 15 -13.25 3.59 9.42
CA GLY A 15 -13.84 3.89 8.12
C GLY A 15 -12.80 3.90 6.99
N VAL A 16 -11.64 4.51 7.23
CA VAL A 16 -10.53 4.54 6.26
C VAL A 16 -9.98 3.14 5.99
N VAL A 17 -9.81 2.31 7.02
CA VAL A 17 -9.33 0.92 6.87
C VAL A 17 -10.35 0.06 6.11
N ILE A 18 -11.64 0.18 6.43
CA ILE A 18 -12.71 -0.56 5.71
C ILE A 18 -12.73 -0.14 4.25
N TYR A 19 -12.70 1.17 3.98
CA TYR A 19 -12.65 1.70 2.62
C TYR A 19 -11.43 1.16 1.85
N TYR A 20 -10.25 1.12 2.46
CA TYR A 20 -9.06 0.47 1.89
C TYR A 20 -9.29 -1.00 1.56
N ILE A 21 -9.81 -1.78 2.51
CA ILE A 21 -10.04 -3.21 2.33
C ILE A 21 -11.00 -3.46 1.18
N VAL A 22 -12.15 -2.78 1.14
CA VAL A 22 -13.14 -2.92 0.07
C VAL A 22 -12.55 -2.56 -1.28
N ALA A 23 -11.90 -1.40 -1.40
CA ALA A 23 -11.30 -0.97 -2.67
C ALA A 23 -10.23 -1.95 -3.16
N ALA A 24 -9.42 -2.48 -2.24
CA ALA A 24 -8.37 -3.44 -2.57
C ALA A 24 -8.92 -4.82 -2.96
N LEU A 25 -10.02 -5.27 -2.36
CA LEU A 25 -10.67 -6.54 -2.72
C LEU A 25 -11.27 -6.47 -4.12
N VAL A 26 -11.98 -5.39 -4.45
CA VAL A 26 -12.51 -5.17 -5.81
C VAL A 26 -11.36 -5.18 -6.82
N MET A 27 -10.28 -4.45 -6.53
CA MET A 27 -9.09 -4.41 -7.39
C MET A 27 -8.53 -5.82 -7.65
N VAL A 28 -8.35 -6.64 -6.62
CA VAL A 28 -7.77 -7.98 -6.77
C VAL A 28 -8.69 -8.92 -7.56
N PHE A 29 -9.98 -8.94 -7.26
CA PHE A 29 -10.91 -9.86 -7.91
C PHE A 29 -11.18 -9.51 -9.37
N VAL A 30 -11.36 -8.21 -9.67
CA VAL A 30 -11.55 -7.78 -11.05
C VAL A 30 -10.25 -7.97 -11.84
N ASN A 31 -9.07 -7.72 -11.25
CA ASN A 31 -7.79 -8.06 -11.89
C ASN A 31 -7.71 -9.55 -12.26
N LYS A 32 -8.06 -10.45 -11.32
CA LYS A 32 -8.05 -11.90 -11.58
C LYS A 32 -9.05 -12.28 -12.67
N ALA A 33 -10.28 -11.73 -12.64
CA ALA A 33 -11.29 -12.01 -13.65
C ALA A 33 -10.86 -11.56 -15.06
N VAL A 34 -10.24 -10.39 -15.19
CA VAL A 34 -9.74 -9.88 -16.48
C VAL A 34 -8.58 -10.74 -16.99
N LEU A 35 -7.59 -11.01 -16.13
CA LEU A 35 -6.41 -11.80 -16.51
C LEU A 35 -6.76 -13.26 -16.86
N ASN A 36 -7.80 -13.83 -16.25
CA ASN A 36 -8.30 -15.15 -16.63
C ASN A 36 -8.96 -15.16 -18.03
N ASN A 37 -9.58 -14.05 -18.44
CA ASN A 37 -10.20 -13.92 -19.78
C ASN A 37 -9.19 -13.49 -20.86
N THR A 38 -8.16 -12.74 -20.46
CA THR A 38 -7.17 -12.13 -21.36
C THR A 38 -5.75 -12.31 -20.79
N PRO A 39 -5.25 -13.55 -20.72
CA PRO A 39 -3.94 -13.85 -20.13
C PRO A 39 -2.77 -13.30 -20.95
N ASP A 40 -3.00 -12.99 -22.23
CA ASP A 40 -1.97 -12.55 -23.18
C ASP A 40 -1.65 -11.04 -23.11
N LEU A 41 -2.39 -10.26 -22.30
CA LEU A 41 -2.28 -8.79 -22.23
C LEU A 41 -2.06 -8.21 -20.80
N PRO A 42 -1.24 -8.82 -19.91
CA PRO A 42 -1.06 -8.36 -18.54
C PRO A 42 -0.40 -6.98 -18.43
N PHE A 43 0.59 -6.65 -19.26
CA PHE A 43 1.27 -5.34 -19.21
C PHE A 43 0.38 -4.24 -19.78
N THR A 44 -0.37 -4.53 -20.84
CA THR A 44 -1.38 -3.63 -21.42
C THR A 44 -2.45 -3.32 -20.38
N PHE A 45 -2.96 -4.35 -19.71
CA PHE A 45 -3.96 -4.18 -18.65
C PHE A 45 -3.44 -3.27 -17.52
N LEU A 46 -2.23 -3.56 -17.01
CA LEU A 46 -1.62 -2.76 -15.95
C LEU A 46 -1.36 -1.31 -16.40
N PHE A 47 -0.91 -1.12 -17.65
CA PHE A 47 -0.67 0.19 -18.24
C PHE A 47 -1.94 1.03 -18.31
N ILE A 48 -3.05 0.44 -18.79
CA ILE A 48 -4.35 1.11 -18.86
C ILE A 48 -4.83 1.51 -17.45
N GLN A 49 -4.68 0.64 -16.46
CA GLN A 49 -5.05 0.95 -15.07
C GLN A 49 -4.32 2.18 -14.52
N VAL A 50 -2.99 2.20 -14.63
CA VAL A 50 -2.19 3.32 -14.12
C VAL A 50 -2.44 4.59 -14.93
N PHE A 51 -2.68 4.47 -16.24
CA PHE A 51 -3.02 5.58 -17.10
C PHE A 51 -4.37 6.21 -16.72
N ILE A 52 -5.42 5.40 -16.54
CA ILE A 52 -6.73 5.85 -16.05
C ILE A 52 -6.59 6.55 -14.70
N ALA A 53 -5.80 5.99 -13.77
CA ALA A 53 -5.58 6.62 -12.47
C ALA A 53 -4.90 8.00 -12.59
N VAL A 54 -3.92 8.17 -13.49
CA VAL A 54 -3.30 9.47 -13.80
C VAL A 54 -4.33 10.45 -14.38
N VAL A 55 -5.16 10.01 -15.33
CA VAL A 55 -6.21 10.82 -15.93
C VAL A 55 -7.22 11.27 -14.88
N LEU A 56 -7.71 10.37 -14.03
CA LEU A 56 -8.64 10.69 -12.95
C LEU A 56 -8.05 11.67 -11.93
N LEU A 57 -6.76 11.56 -11.59
CA LEU A 57 -6.07 12.52 -10.73
C LEU A 57 -5.97 13.90 -11.38
N ARG A 58 -5.70 13.96 -12.69
CA ARG A 58 -5.69 15.23 -13.45
C ARG A 58 -7.08 15.85 -13.52
N LEU A 59 -8.11 15.04 -13.76
CA LEU A 59 -9.51 15.48 -13.77
C LEU A 59 -9.93 15.99 -12.38
N LEU A 60 -9.53 15.33 -11.30
CA LEU A 60 -9.78 15.79 -9.94
C LEU A 60 -9.13 17.16 -9.67
N ALA A 61 -7.87 17.32 -10.07
CA ALA A 61 -7.16 18.60 -9.93
C ALA A 61 -7.77 19.72 -10.78
N TRP A 62 -8.25 19.40 -11.98
CA TRP A 62 -8.98 20.34 -12.82
C TRP A 62 -10.33 20.72 -12.19
N ALA A 63 -11.11 19.74 -11.73
CA ALA A 63 -12.40 19.97 -11.10
C ALA A 63 -12.28 20.87 -9.86
N ASN A 64 -11.26 20.66 -9.03
CA ASN A 64 -10.97 21.49 -7.86
C ASN A 64 -10.65 22.96 -8.18
N ARG A 65 -10.13 23.26 -9.38
CA ARG A 65 -9.90 24.65 -9.83
C ARG A 65 -11.15 25.33 -10.36
N THR A 66 -12.19 24.57 -10.72
CA THR A 66 -13.46 25.12 -11.23
C THR A 66 -14.50 25.30 -10.13
N ARG A 67 -15.56 26.09 -10.38
CA ARG A 67 -16.69 26.24 -9.43
C ARG A 67 -17.36 24.90 -9.07
N LEU A 68 -17.21 23.88 -9.91
CA LEU A 68 -17.71 22.52 -9.67
C LEU A 68 -17.02 21.84 -8.47
N GLY A 69 -15.78 22.23 -8.16
CA GLY A 69 -14.98 21.71 -7.06
C GLY A 69 -15.33 22.25 -5.67
N ARG A 70 -16.20 23.26 -5.56
CA ARG A 70 -16.49 23.91 -4.26
C ARG A 70 -17.14 22.97 -3.25
N ASN A 71 -17.82 21.92 -3.73
CA ASN A 71 -18.49 20.91 -2.90
C ASN A 71 -17.75 19.57 -2.85
N LEU A 72 -16.59 19.41 -3.51
CA LEU A 72 -15.84 18.17 -3.40
C LEU A 72 -15.14 18.09 -2.03
N PRO A 73 -15.26 16.97 -1.30
CA PRO A 73 -14.61 16.81 -0.01
C PRO A 73 -13.08 16.66 -0.13
N VAL A 74 -12.56 16.34 -1.32
CA VAL A 74 -11.14 16.06 -1.55
C VAL A 74 -10.48 17.20 -2.33
N LYS A 75 -9.77 18.08 -1.61
CA LYS A 75 -8.94 19.13 -2.20
C LYS A 75 -7.60 18.54 -2.67
N PHE A 76 -7.35 18.64 -3.96
CA PHE A 76 -6.14 18.19 -4.62
C PHE A 76 -5.77 19.19 -5.70
N GLU A 77 -4.54 19.70 -5.64
CA GLU A 77 -3.94 20.49 -6.69
C GLU A 77 -2.87 19.67 -7.39
N LEU A 78 -2.74 19.85 -8.70
CA LEU A 78 -1.69 19.21 -9.48
C LEU A 78 -0.32 19.58 -8.88
N PRO A 79 0.48 18.60 -8.46
CA PRO A 79 1.79 18.89 -7.91
C PRO A 79 2.65 19.51 -9.01
N MET A 80 3.26 20.66 -8.72
CA MET A 80 4.19 21.29 -9.66
C MET A 80 5.35 20.33 -9.92
N PHE A 81 5.69 20.11 -11.19
CA PHE A 81 6.73 19.16 -11.58
C PHE A 81 8.10 19.70 -11.19
N ASN A 82 8.49 19.47 -9.94
CA ASN A 82 9.76 19.88 -9.39
C ASN A 82 10.74 18.71 -9.50
N ARG A 83 11.85 18.91 -10.23
CA ARG A 83 12.91 17.92 -10.38
C ARG A 83 13.45 17.44 -9.04
N ALA A 84 13.56 18.33 -8.04
CA ALA A 84 14.02 17.96 -6.70
C ALA A 84 13.07 16.95 -6.02
N VAL A 85 11.75 17.13 -6.18
CA VAL A 85 10.75 16.20 -5.62
C VAL A 85 10.88 14.84 -6.29
N VAL A 86 11.02 14.79 -7.62
CA VAL A 86 11.18 13.53 -8.36
C VAL A 86 12.45 12.78 -7.94
N VAL A 87 13.57 13.49 -7.77
CA VAL A 87 14.84 12.91 -7.30
C VAL A 87 14.69 12.36 -5.87
N ASN A 88 14.03 13.10 -4.98
CA ASN A 88 13.81 12.65 -3.60
C ASN A 88 12.83 11.47 -3.50
N LEU A 89 11.88 11.35 -4.44
CA LEU A 89 10.96 10.22 -4.52
C LEU A 89 11.57 9.00 -5.21
N PHE A 90 12.65 9.17 -5.97
CA PHE A 90 13.25 8.12 -6.78
C PHE A 90 13.52 6.83 -5.99
N PRO A 91 14.11 6.84 -4.77
CA PRO A 91 14.35 5.62 -4.00
C PRO A 91 13.05 4.89 -3.64
N TYR A 92 11.99 5.62 -3.28
CA TYR A 92 10.70 5.02 -2.96
C TYR A 92 10.07 4.35 -4.20
N LEU A 93 10.15 5.04 -5.34
CA LEU A 93 9.58 4.59 -6.61
C LEU A 93 10.33 3.36 -7.17
N THR A 94 11.66 3.36 -7.14
CA THR A 94 12.49 2.25 -7.63
C THR A 94 12.34 1.01 -6.77
N VAL A 95 12.36 1.15 -5.44
CA VAL A 95 12.10 0.04 -4.51
C VAL A 95 10.69 -0.52 -4.74
N GLY A 96 9.70 0.32 -5.00
CA GLY A 96 8.34 -0.11 -5.33
C GLY A 96 8.26 -0.98 -6.59
N ILE A 97 8.85 -0.53 -7.71
CA ILE A 97 8.89 -1.31 -8.97
C ILE A 97 9.69 -2.59 -8.79
N THR A 98 10.86 -2.52 -8.14
CA THR A 98 11.71 -3.70 -7.90
C THR A 98 10.96 -4.76 -7.08
N GLY A 99 10.27 -4.33 -6.02
CA GLY A 99 9.44 -5.21 -5.19
C GLY A 99 8.31 -5.85 -5.99
N LEU A 100 7.66 -5.08 -6.88
CA LEU A 100 6.62 -5.58 -7.77
C LEU A 100 7.16 -6.61 -8.77
N ILE A 101 8.33 -6.37 -9.38
CA ILE A 101 8.96 -7.31 -10.32
C ILE A 101 9.27 -8.64 -9.61
N PHE A 102 9.96 -8.60 -8.46
CA PHE A 102 10.23 -9.83 -7.70
C PHE A 102 8.93 -10.52 -7.24
N ASN A 103 7.91 -9.76 -6.85
CA ASN A 103 6.62 -10.32 -6.48
C ASN A 103 5.97 -11.06 -7.65
N THR A 104 6.00 -10.47 -8.84
CA THR A 104 5.46 -11.06 -10.07
C THR A 104 6.25 -12.28 -10.51
N LEU A 105 7.58 -12.25 -10.45
CA LEU A 105 8.43 -13.40 -10.75
C LEU A 105 8.20 -14.57 -9.78
N CYS A 106 7.97 -14.27 -8.50
CA CYS A 106 7.58 -15.27 -7.49
C CYS A 106 6.21 -15.89 -7.81
N LEU A 107 5.26 -15.12 -8.33
CA LEU A 107 3.96 -15.66 -8.76
C LEU A 107 4.05 -16.48 -10.05
N ALA A 108 4.94 -16.10 -10.97
CA ALA A 108 5.07 -16.76 -12.27
C ALA A 108 5.77 -18.13 -12.18
N ASN A 109 6.75 -18.26 -11.29
CA ASN A 109 7.67 -19.41 -11.29
C ASN A 109 7.42 -20.41 -10.15
N VAL A 110 6.38 -20.23 -9.34
CA VAL A 110 6.25 -20.95 -8.06
C VAL A 110 4.81 -21.28 -7.71
N ASP A 111 4.63 -22.43 -7.06
CA ASP A 111 3.33 -22.85 -6.53
C ASP A 111 2.80 -21.87 -5.46
N ALA A 112 1.47 -21.76 -5.37
CA ALA A 112 0.77 -20.81 -4.50
C ALA A 112 1.18 -20.91 -3.02
N ALA A 113 1.65 -22.08 -2.59
CA ALA A 113 2.20 -22.35 -1.27
C ALA A 113 3.34 -21.41 -0.90
N PHE A 114 4.34 -21.29 -1.79
CA PHE A 114 5.55 -20.50 -1.55
C PHE A 114 5.25 -19.00 -1.57
N PHE A 115 4.29 -18.59 -2.39
CA PHE A 115 3.80 -17.21 -2.38
C PHE A 115 3.15 -16.84 -1.04
N GLN A 116 2.43 -17.77 -0.40
CA GLN A 116 1.90 -17.53 0.94
C GLN A 116 3.00 -17.40 2.00
N ILE A 117 4.09 -18.18 1.90
CA ILE A 117 5.26 -18.05 2.77
C ILE A 117 5.87 -16.65 2.62
N ALA A 118 6.07 -16.19 1.38
CA ALA A 118 6.56 -14.84 1.11
C ALA A 118 5.65 -13.78 1.76
N ARG A 119 4.33 -13.87 1.58
CA ARG A 119 3.36 -12.97 2.25
C ARG A 119 3.47 -12.99 3.78
N GLY A 120 3.69 -14.16 4.37
CA GLY A 120 3.88 -14.32 5.81
C GLY A 120 5.13 -13.62 6.37
N LEU A 121 6.17 -13.46 5.55
CA LEU A 121 7.43 -12.80 5.91
C LEU A 121 7.40 -11.28 5.78
N LEU A 122 6.44 -10.70 5.05
CA LEU A 122 6.36 -9.26 4.83
C LEU A 122 6.18 -8.49 6.14
N LEU A 123 5.33 -9.00 7.05
CA LEU A 123 5.03 -8.37 8.34
C LEU A 123 6.27 -8.32 9.27
N PRO A 124 6.98 -9.43 9.56
CA PRO A 124 8.18 -9.38 10.41
C PRO A 124 9.29 -8.54 9.78
N PHE A 125 9.50 -8.60 8.46
CA PHE A 125 10.44 -7.69 7.79
C PHE A 125 10.04 -6.23 7.94
N THR A 126 8.75 -5.90 7.85
CA THR A 126 8.31 -4.52 8.05
C THR A 126 8.57 -4.03 9.47
N ILE A 127 8.36 -4.88 10.48
CA ILE A 127 8.69 -4.54 11.87
C ILE A 127 10.20 -4.34 12.04
N LEU A 128 11.01 -5.22 11.47
CA LEU A 128 12.47 -5.14 11.53
C LEU A 128 12.98 -3.85 10.87
N VAL A 129 12.61 -3.62 9.60
CA VAL A 129 13.04 -2.43 8.85
C VAL A 129 12.51 -1.16 9.51
N SER A 130 11.28 -1.15 10.04
CA SER A 130 10.73 -0.01 10.76
C SER A 130 11.48 0.26 12.06
N SER A 131 11.89 -0.77 12.80
CA SER A 131 12.67 -0.63 14.03
C SER A 131 14.07 -0.07 13.74
N VAL A 132 14.75 -0.61 12.72
CA VAL A 132 16.08 -0.13 12.30
C VAL A 132 16.01 1.32 11.81
N ALA A 133 15.04 1.65 10.95
CA ALA A 133 14.90 2.99 10.39
C ALA A 133 14.55 4.06 11.44
N ASN A 134 13.69 3.73 12.41
CA ASN A 134 13.28 4.67 13.46
C ASN A 134 14.18 4.61 14.71
N ARG A 135 15.08 3.63 14.81
CA ARG A 135 15.91 3.34 15.99
C ARG A 135 15.09 3.15 17.28
N VAL A 136 13.88 2.59 17.16
CA VAL A 136 12.99 2.31 18.29
C VAL A 136 12.67 0.82 18.31
N GLN A 137 12.83 0.20 19.48
CA GLN A 137 12.53 -1.21 19.68
C GLN A 137 11.00 -1.44 19.70
N PRO A 138 10.47 -2.43 18.96
CA PRO A 138 9.05 -2.72 18.97
C PRO A 138 8.66 -3.35 20.32
N HIS A 139 7.44 -3.02 20.78
CA HIS A 139 6.92 -3.63 22.01
C HIS A 139 6.77 -5.15 21.84
N PRO A 140 7.19 -6.00 22.80
CA PRO A 140 7.20 -7.46 22.67
C PRO A 140 5.85 -8.06 22.26
N ARG A 141 4.75 -7.50 22.79
CA ARG A 141 3.38 -7.89 22.41
C ARG A 141 3.08 -7.70 20.91
N VAL A 142 3.64 -6.67 20.26
CA VAL A 142 3.47 -6.44 18.82
C VAL A 142 4.26 -7.48 18.03
N VAL A 143 5.47 -7.82 18.49
CA VAL A 143 6.29 -8.87 17.88
C VAL A 143 5.61 -10.23 17.99
N PHE A 144 5.02 -10.54 19.16
CA PHE A 144 4.23 -11.76 19.34
C PHE A 144 3.02 -11.82 18.42
N ALA A 145 2.26 -10.73 18.30
CA ALA A 145 1.14 -10.66 17.36
C ALA A 145 1.58 -10.92 15.91
N ALA A 146 2.73 -10.37 15.53
CA ALA A 146 3.29 -10.58 14.20
C ALA A 146 3.76 -12.02 13.97
N PHE A 147 4.38 -12.63 14.98
CA PHE A 147 4.75 -14.04 14.96
C PHE A 147 3.52 -14.93 14.75
N VAL A 148 2.43 -14.71 15.50
CA VAL A 148 1.17 -15.45 15.34
C VAL A 148 0.63 -15.31 13.91
N VAL A 149 0.60 -14.10 13.36
CA VAL A 149 0.15 -13.87 11.97
C VAL A 149 1.04 -14.59 10.95
N THR A 150 2.36 -14.52 11.11
CA THR A 150 3.31 -15.23 10.24
C THR A 150 3.10 -16.75 10.31
N CYS A 151 2.92 -17.33 11.50
CA CYS A 151 2.56 -18.74 11.66
C CYS A 151 1.26 -19.08 10.93
N GLY A 152 0.26 -18.20 10.97
CA GLY A 152 -0.99 -18.39 10.23
C GLY A 152 -0.79 -18.53 8.72
N PHE A 153 0.04 -17.69 8.10
CA PHE A 153 0.39 -17.82 6.67
C PHE A 153 1.20 -19.09 6.37
N LEU A 154 2.06 -19.52 7.29
CA LEU A 154 2.83 -20.77 7.14
C LEU A 154 1.92 -22.01 7.23
N VAL A 155 0.94 -22.01 8.13
CA VAL A 155 0.01 -23.15 8.23
C VAL A 155 -0.92 -23.21 7.01
N GLY A 156 -1.31 -22.07 6.44
CA GLY A 156 -2.08 -22.01 5.21
C GLY A 156 -1.37 -22.63 4.00
N SER A 157 -0.04 -22.60 3.98
CA SER A 157 0.79 -23.15 2.90
C SER A 157 1.23 -24.60 3.12
N ALA A 158 1.03 -25.16 4.31
CA ALA A 158 1.52 -26.49 4.69
C ALA A 158 0.97 -27.66 3.83
N PRO A 159 -0.33 -27.73 3.45
CA PRO A 159 -0.84 -28.84 2.64
C PRO A 159 -0.25 -28.88 1.23
N SER A 160 -0.09 -27.70 0.63
CA SER A 160 0.46 -27.55 -0.71
C SER A 160 1.95 -27.91 -0.73
N LEU A 161 2.69 -27.54 0.32
CA LEU A 161 4.07 -27.98 0.55
C LEU A 161 4.18 -29.52 0.69
N TYR A 162 3.28 -30.13 1.44
CA TYR A 162 3.30 -31.58 1.66
C TYR A 162 2.98 -32.35 0.35
N ARG A 163 2.01 -31.85 -0.43
CA ARG A 163 1.67 -32.41 -1.74
C ARG A 163 2.80 -32.24 -2.76
N GLY A 164 3.44 -31.07 -2.81
CA GLY A 164 4.59 -30.81 -3.68
C GLY A 164 5.82 -31.66 -3.35
N ARG A 165 6.03 -31.96 -2.05
CA ARG A 165 7.09 -32.85 -1.57
C ARG A 165 6.87 -34.31 -1.97
N TYR A 166 5.63 -34.79 -1.99
CA TYR A 166 5.27 -36.13 -2.45
C TYR A 166 5.29 -36.26 -3.99
N ALA A 167 5.01 -35.17 -4.71
CA ALA A 167 5.06 -35.13 -6.17
C ALA A 167 6.49 -35.00 -6.75
N GLY A 168 7.54 -35.03 -5.91
CA GLY A 168 8.93 -34.88 -6.35
C GLY A 168 9.29 -33.48 -6.88
N SER A 169 8.44 -32.48 -6.66
CA SER A 169 8.54 -31.14 -7.27
C SER A 169 9.45 -30.15 -6.49
N LEU A 170 10.30 -30.65 -5.59
CA LEU A 170 11.36 -29.84 -4.96
C LEU A 170 12.54 -29.68 -5.94
N SER A 171 12.26 -29.10 -7.10
CA SER A 171 13.22 -28.76 -8.14
C SER A 171 13.96 -27.45 -7.81
N HIS A 172 15.06 -27.17 -8.51
CA HIS A 172 15.82 -25.92 -8.43
C HIS A 172 14.95 -24.66 -8.61
N GLU A 173 13.83 -24.78 -9.35
CA GLU A 173 12.86 -23.71 -9.57
C GLU A 173 12.11 -23.30 -8.28
N SER A 174 11.83 -24.26 -7.38
CA SER A 174 11.21 -23.97 -6.09
C SER A 174 12.13 -23.16 -5.16
N ALA A 175 13.45 -23.39 -5.24
CA ALA A 175 14.43 -22.67 -4.42
C ALA A 175 14.61 -21.21 -4.89
N LEU A 176 14.68 -21.00 -6.21
CA LEU A 176 14.69 -19.65 -6.80
C LEU A 176 13.40 -18.90 -6.49
N GLY A 177 12.27 -19.60 -6.53
CA GLY A 177 10.97 -19.09 -6.14
C GLY A 177 10.91 -18.57 -4.71
N LEU A 178 11.35 -19.38 -3.75
CA LEU A 178 11.42 -19.00 -2.35
C LEU A 178 12.37 -17.82 -2.13
N PHE A 179 13.54 -17.81 -2.77
CA PHE A 179 14.48 -16.70 -2.70
C PHE A 179 13.88 -15.41 -3.25
N CYS A 180 13.24 -15.48 -4.42
CA CYS A 180 12.54 -14.37 -5.07
C CYS A 180 11.40 -13.83 -4.18
N GLY A 181 10.63 -14.73 -3.56
CA GLY A 181 9.58 -14.37 -2.60
C GLY A 181 10.11 -13.69 -1.34
N CYS A 182 11.18 -14.22 -0.74
CA CYS A 182 11.84 -13.59 0.41
C CYS A 182 12.37 -12.19 0.07
N MET A 183 13.02 -12.04 -1.09
CA MET A 183 13.52 -10.76 -1.57
C MET A 183 12.41 -9.77 -1.87
N SER A 184 11.32 -10.23 -2.51
CA SER A 184 10.14 -9.43 -2.71
C SER A 184 9.59 -8.89 -1.39
N SER A 185 9.37 -9.75 -0.40
CA SER A 185 8.85 -9.33 0.91
C SER A 185 9.77 -8.36 1.64
N PHE A 186 11.09 -8.55 1.54
CA PHE A 186 12.06 -7.60 2.09
C PHE A 186 11.97 -6.24 1.38
N VAL A 187 12.02 -6.21 0.05
CA VAL A 187 11.95 -4.97 -0.74
C VAL A 187 10.62 -4.24 -0.54
N LEU A 188 9.49 -4.96 -0.50
CA LEU A 188 8.18 -4.38 -0.18
C LEU A 188 8.11 -3.85 1.26
N SER A 189 8.80 -4.47 2.21
CA SER A 189 8.88 -3.94 3.58
C SER A 189 9.65 -2.62 3.64
N VAL A 190 10.75 -2.50 2.89
CA VAL A 190 11.49 -1.24 2.73
C VAL A 190 10.61 -0.19 2.05
N HIS A 191 9.88 -0.57 1.00
CA HIS A 191 8.92 0.32 0.33
C HIS A 191 7.86 0.85 1.30
N ALA A 192 7.29 -0.01 2.15
CA ALA A 192 6.29 0.36 3.14
C ALA A 192 6.83 1.37 4.18
N VAL A 193 8.09 1.22 4.61
CA VAL A 193 8.75 2.13 5.56
C VAL A 193 9.15 3.45 4.90
N LEU A 194 9.70 3.41 3.69
CA LEU A 194 10.08 4.60 2.92
C LEU A 194 8.88 5.49 2.58
N LYS A 195 7.68 4.92 2.49
CA LYS A 195 6.46 5.65 2.14
C LYS A 195 6.20 6.88 3.02
N LYS A 196 6.49 6.81 4.32
CA LYS A 196 6.32 7.96 5.23
C LYS A 196 7.31 9.08 4.93
N SER A 197 8.55 8.73 4.59
CA SER A 197 9.57 9.70 4.14
C SER A 197 9.20 10.30 2.79
N ALA A 198 8.78 9.47 1.83
CA ALA A 198 8.33 9.91 0.52
C ALA A 198 7.16 10.90 0.62
N LEU A 199 6.22 10.65 1.54
CA LEU A 199 5.08 11.53 1.81
C LEU A 199 5.52 12.92 2.33
N ALA A 200 6.60 12.99 3.12
CA ALA A 200 7.15 14.27 3.60
C ALA A 200 7.71 15.12 2.45
N HIS A 201 8.28 14.51 1.41
CA HIS A 201 8.85 15.22 0.26
C HIS A 201 7.79 15.80 -0.70
N VAL A 202 6.53 15.35 -0.61
CA VAL A 202 5.41 15.85 -1.43
C VAL A 202 4.41 16.68 -0.63
N GLY A 203 4.87 17.33 0.45
CA GLY A 203 4.03 18.20 1.28
C GLY A 203 2.87 17.46 1.97
N GLN A 204 3.08 16.20 2.37
CA GLN A 204 2.06 15.34 2.99
C GLN A 204 0.81 15.09 2.11
N SER A 205 0.93 15.33 0.80
CA SER A 205 -0.09 15.01 -0.18
C SER A 205 0.13 13.60 -0.74
N ALA A 206 -0.55 12.62 -0.18
CA ALA A 206 -0.43 11.25 -0.68
C ALA A 206 -1.13 11.04 -2.04
N LEU A 207 -2.04 11.93 -2.43
CA LEU A 207 -2.55 11.99 -3.81
C LEU A 207 -1.45 12.44 -4.78
N ALA A 208 -0.60 13.39 -4.38
CA ALA A 208 0.58 13.75 -5.18
C ALA A 208 1.56 12.58 -5.24
N LEU A 209 1.79 11.87 -4.13
CA LEU A 209 2.62 10.67 -4.12
C LEU A 209 2.07 9.59 -5.07
N SER A 210 0.76 9.36 -5.07
CA SER A 210 0.10 8.42 -5.98
C SER A 210 0.20 8.88 -7.44
N TYR A 211 0.11 10.19 -7.71
CA TYR A 211 0.30 10.74 -9.04
C TYR A 211 1.72 10.48 -9.58
N TYR A 212 2.76 10.81 -8.80
CA TYR A 212 4.15 10.52 -9.18
C TYR A 212 4.39 9.01 -9.34
N GLY A 213 3.83 8.19 -8.44
CA GLY A 213 3.90 6.73 -8.51
C GLY A 213 3.28 6.16 -9.79
N ASN A 214 2.05 6.54 -10.10
CA ASN A 214 1.36 6.06 -11.30
C ASN A 214 2.01 6.58 -12.58
N LEU A 215 2.54 7.80 -12.58
CA LEU A 215 3.27 8.35 -13.72
C LEU A 215 4.59 7.60 -13.95
N PHE A 216 5.35 7.33 -12.89
CA PHE A 216 6.60 6.57 -12.96
C PHE A 216 6.36 5.13 -13.40
N MET A 217 5.31 4.49 -12.87
CA MET A 217 4.94 3.14 -13.26
C MET A 217 4.43 3.07 -14.70
N SER A 218 3.64 4.06 -15.17
CA SER A 218 3.22 4.15 -16.57
C SER A 218 4.42 4.30 -17.51
N ALA A 219 5.40 5.15 -17.16
CA ALA A 219 6.62 5.30 -17.93
C ALA A 219 7.49 4.03 -17.94
N GLY A 220 7.56 3.30 -16.81
CA GLY A 220 8.32 2.04 -16.70
C GLY A 220 7.66 0.86 -17.41
N LEU A 221 6.33 0.80 -17.46
CA LEU A 221 5.58 -0.28 -18.11
C LEU A 221 5.58 -0.16 -19.63
N PHE A 222 5.67 1.06 -20.16
CA PHE A 222 5.60 1.27 -21.61
C PHE A 222 6.72 0.55 -22.39
N PRO A 223 8.00 0.58 -21.98
CA PRO A 223 9.03 -0.28 -22.57
C PRO A 223 8.75 -1.78 -22.42
N CYS A 224 8.26 -2.23 -21.25
CA CYS A 224 7.95 -3.64 -21.02
C CYS A 224 6.88 -4.18 -21.97
N LEU A 225 5.89 -3.34 -22.31
CA LEU A 225 4.83 -3.63 -23.27
C LEU A 225 5.38 -3.86 -24.70
N ILE A 226 6.38 -3.05 -25.10
CA ILE A 226 7.05 -3.20 -26.41
C ILE A 226 7.91 -4.47 -26.41
N LEU A 227 8.71 -4.68 -25.36
CA LEU A 227 9.63 -5.82 -25.26
C LEU A 227 8.93 -7.17 -25.18
N HIS A 228 7.77 -7.25 -24.51
CA HIS A 228 6.95 -8.47 -24.49
C HIS A 228 6.17 -8.71 -25.78
N GLY A 229 6.12 -7.75 -26.70
CA GLY A 229 5.39 -7.89 -27.96
C GLY A 229 3.86 -7.85 -27.80
N GLU A 230 3.33 -7.42 -26.66
CA GLU A 230 1.88 -7.33 -26.43
C GLU A 230 1.19 -6.38 -27.42
N LEU A 231 1.90 -5.38 -27.95
CA LEU A 231 1.38 -4.51 -29.01
C LEU A 231 0.99 -5.29 -30.27
N GLY A 232 1.72 -6.37 -30.59
CA GLY A 232 1.40 -7.26 -31.70
C GLY A 232 0.16 -8.09 -31.40
N VAL A 233 0.09 -8.70 -30.22
CA VAL A 233 -1.06 -9.48 -29.74
C VAL A 233 -2.32 -8.62 -29.71
N LEU A 234 -2.22 -7.39 -29.21
CA LEU A 234 -3.30 -6.43 -29.15
C LEU A 234 -3.81 -6.07 -30.55
N ARG A 235 -2.89 -5.86 -31.51
CA ARG A 235 -3.25 -5.61 -32.91
C ARG A 235 -3.99 -6.79 -33.51
N THR A 236 -3.46 -8.01 -33.36
CA THR A 236 -4.08 -9.22 -33.91
C THR A 236 -5.47 -9.44 -33.33
N ARG A 237 -5.62 -9.29 -32.01
CA ARG A 237 -6.89 -9.44 -31.30
C ARG A 237 -7.89 -8.33 -31.60
N TYR A 238 -7.42 -7.14 -31.97
CA TYR A 238 -8.28 -6.03 -32.37
C TYR A 238 -8.97 -6.29 -33.71
N TYR A 239 -8.30 -7.00 -34.63
CA TYR A 239 -8.87 -7.42 -35.91
C TYR A 239 -9.63 -8.74 -35.84
N ASP A 240 -9.59 -9.42 -34.71
CA ASP A 240 -10.37 -10.63 -34.46
C ASP A 240 -11.82 -10.24 -34.09
N VAL A 241 -12.76 -10.60 -34.96
CA VAL A 241 -14.18 -10.24 -34.85
C VAL A 241 -14.86 -11.01 -33.69
N ASP A 242 -14.32 -12.18 -33.32
CA ASP A 242 -14.87 -13.03 -32.26
C ASP A 242 -14.26 -12.72 -30.88
N ALA A 243 -13.31 -11.79 -30.79
CA ALA A 243 -12.65 -11.46 -29.53
C ALA A 243 -13.59 -10.75 -28.54
N GLU A 244 -13.85 -11.38 -27.40
CA GLU A 244 -14.65 -10.76 -26.32
C GLU A 244 -13.84 -9.67 -25.59
N TRP A 245 -14.07 -8.40 -25.98
CA TRP A 245 -13.43 -7.24 -25.35
C TRP A 245 -14.14 -6.73 -24.09
N ARG A 246 -15.40 -7.12 -23.86
CA ARG A 246 -16.25 -6.55 -22.81
C ARG A 246 -15.61 -6.67 -21.43
N THR A 247 -15.15 -7.88 -21.08
CA THR A 247 -14.52 -8.14 -19.79
C THR A 247 -13.23 -7.35 -19.62
N PHE A 248 -12.41 -7.25 -20.68
CA PHE A 248 -11.17 -6.49 -20.64
C PHE A 248 -11.41 -4.99 -20.46
N VAL A 249 -12.30 -4.39 -21.25
CA VAL A 249 -12.57 -2.94 -21.21
C VAL A 249 -13.26 -2.54 -19.91
N VAL A 250 -14.35 -3.22 -19.55
CA VAL A 250 -15.08 -2.93 -18.30
C VAL A 250 -14.17 -3.18 -17.10
N GLY A 251 -13.46 -4.30 -17.09
CA GLY A 251 -12.52 -4.62 -16.02
C GLY A 251 -11.39 -3.59 -15.90
N SER A 252 -10.84 -3.11 -17.02
CA SER A 252 -9.83 -2.04 -17.04
C SER A 252 -10.36 -0.70 -16.51
N LEU A 253 -11.59 -0.33 -16.85
CA LEU A 253 -12.24 0.89 -16.34
C LEU A 253 -12.49 0.80 -14.83
N VAL A 254 -13.07 -0.32 -14.37
CA VAL A 254 -13.35 -0.55 -12.96
C VAL A 254 -12.05 -0.54 -12.16
N THR A 255 -11.04 -1.28 -12.60
CA THR A 255 -9.76 -1.37 -11.88
C THR A 255 -8.93 -0.10 -11.97
N GLY A 256 -8.98 0.64 -13.08
CA GLY A 256 -8.38 1.98 -13.16
C GLY A 256 -9.02 2.96 -12.18
N PHE A 257 -10.36 2.94 -12.07
CA PHE A 257 -11.09 3.75 -11.09
C PHE A 257 -10.80 3.33 -9.64
N PHE A 258 -10.82 2.04 -9.34
CA PHE A 258 -10.48 1.54 -8.01
C PHE A 258 -8.99 1.73 -7.68
N GLY A 259 -8.10 1.73 -8.67
CA GLY A 259 -6.70 2.13 -8.52
C GLY A 259 -6.55 3.58 -8.07
N PHE A 260 -7.36 4.48 -8.63
CA PHE A 260 -7.47 5.87 -8.16
C PHE A 260 -8.03 5.94 -6.72
N LEU A 261 -9.11 5.22 -6.42
CA LEU A 261 -9.69 5.14 -5.07
C LEU A 261 -8.69 4.61 -4.04
N LEU A 262 -7.85 3.64 -4.42
CA LEU A 262 -6.75 3.14 -3.61
C LEU A 262 -5.66 4.18 -3.37
N GLY A 263 -5.39 5.05 -4.35
CA GLY A 263 -4.54 6.23 -4.17
C GLY A 263 -5.09 7.15 -3.06
N ILE A 264 -6.40 7.45 -3.09
CA ILE A 264 -7.07 8.22 -2.03
C ILE A 264 -7.04 7.47 -0.70
N SER A 265 -7.34 6.17 -0.71
CA SER A 265 -7.43 5.35 0.49
C SER A 265 -6.09 5.24 1.21
N HIS A 266 -5.02 4.99 0.47
CA HIS A 266 -3.67 5.02 1.01
C HIS A 266 -3.32 6.41 1.58
N SER A 267 -3.84 7.48 0.97
CA SER A 267 -3.61 8.84 1.47
C SER A 267 -4.18 9.07 2.85
N LEU A 268 -5.43 8.64 3.05
CA LEU A 268 -6.10 8.71 4.34
C LEU A 268 -5.44 7.73 5.33
N SER A 269 -5.19 6.49 4.91
CA SER A 269 -4.69 5.44 5.77
C SER A 269 -3.31 5.76 6.35
N ILE A 270 -2.39 6.36 5.59
CA ILE A 270 -1.04 6.64 6.08
C ILE A 270 -0.99 7.89 6.96
N LYS A 271 -1.89 8.86 6.74
CA LYS A 271 -2.04 9.99 7.65
C LYS A 271 -2.50 9.54 9.03
N VAL A 272 -3.44 8.59 9.07
CA VAL A 272 -4.10 8.17 10.32
C VAL A 272 -3.53 6.89 10.93
N THR A 273 -2.67 6.15 10.22
CA THR A 273 -2.11 4.87 10.69
C THR A 273 -0.59 4.79 10.53
N SER A 274 0.05 3.93 11.34
CA SER A 274 1.47 3.60 11.20
C SER A 274 1.72 2.57 10.10
N PRO A 275 2.92 2.49 9.49
CA PRO A 275 3.26 1.44 8.53
C PRO A 275 3.01 0.01 9.05
N ILE A 276 3.25 -0.23 10.35
CA ILE A 276 3.00 -1.51 11.00
C ILE A 276 1.48 -1.79 11.07
N THR A 277 0.68 -0.81 11.49
CA THR A 277 -0.79 -0.93 11.51
C THR A 277 -1.35 -1.22 10.13
N HIS A 278 -0.85 -0.53 9.10
CA HIS A 278 -1.24 -0.77 7.71
C HIS A 278 -0.92 -2.20 7.26
N MET A 279 0.18 -2.80 7.72
CA MET A 279 0.48 -4.21 7.42
C MET A 279 -0.47 -5.19 8.11
N PHE A 280 -0.88 -4.95 9.36
CA PHE A 280 -1.92 -5.75 10.00
C PHE A 280 -3.29 -5.62 9.30
N SER A 281 -3.66 -4.40 8.88
CA SER A 281 -4.86 -4.20 8.04
C SER A 281 -4.75 -4.92 6.68
N SER A 282 -3.54 -4.98 6.10
CA SER A 282 -3.29 -5.75 4.87
C SER A 282 -3.39 -7.27 5.10
N ALA A 283 -3.00 -7.77 6.28
CA ALA A 283 -3.18 -9.17 6.65
C ALA A 283 -4.67 -9.53 6.81
N ALA A 284 -5.45 -8.69 7.50
CA ALA A 284 -6.90 -8.85 7.61
C ALA A 284 -7.58 -8.83 6.24
N LYS A 285 -7.18 -7.92 5.35
CA LYS A 285 -7.60 -7.92 3.95
C LYS A 285 -7.31 -9.27 3.28
N GLY A 286 -6.11 -9.82 3.48
CA GLY A 286 -5.71 -11.11 2.90
C GLY A 286 -6.58 -12.28 3.35
N VAL A 287 -7.02 -12.28 4.61
CA VAL A 287 -7.99 -13.26 5.13
C VAL A 287 -9.33 -13.14 4.41
N ILE A 288 -9.89 -11.93 4.34
CA ILE A 288 -11.17 -11.69 3.64
C ILE A 288 -11.04 -12.04 2.15
N GLN A 289 -9.92 -11.68 1.53
CA GLN A 289 -9.60 -12.04 0.14
C GLN A 289 -9.57 -13.55 -0.07
N THR A 290 -9.05 -14.32 0.89
CA THR A 290 -9.01 -15.78 0.79
C THR A 290 -10.42 -16.36 0.88
N ILE A 291 -11.23 -15.90 1.85
CA ILE A 291 -12.63 -16.34 2.02
C ILE A 291 -13.46 -16.01 0.78
N LEU A 292 -13.41 -14.76 0.31
CA LEU A 292 -14.15 -14.33 -0.87
C LEU A 292 -13.64 -15.01 -2.14
N GLY A 293 -12.33 -15.26 -2.25
CA GLY A 293 -11.78 -15.98 -3.40
C GLY A 293 -12.32 -17.39 -3.49
N MET A 294 -12.41 -18.11 -2.37
CA MET A 294 -13.02 -19.45 -2.36
C MET A 294 -14.51 -19.41 -2.71
N TRP A 295 -15.24 -18.41 -2.24
CA TRP A 295 -16.68 -18.28 -2.54
C TRP A 295 -16.95 -17.89 -4.00
N ILE A 296 -16.17 -16.97 -4.56
CA ILE A 296 -16.36 -16.44 -5.92
C ILE A 296 -15.85 -17.43 -6.99
N PHE A 297 -14.72 -18.10 -6.74
CA PHE A 297 -14.11 -19.04 -7.70
C PHE A 297 -14.44 -20.51 -7.40
N SER A 298 -15.29 -20.79 -6.41
CA SER A 298 -15.68 -22.14 -6.00
C SER A 298 -14.50 -23.07 -5.65
N ASP A 299 -13.44 -22.51 -5.06
CA ASP A 299 -12.28 -23.29 -4.59
C ASP A 299 -12.63 -24.09 -3.32
N ILE A 300 -12.07 -25.31 -3.18
CA ILE A 300 -12.36 -26.22 -2.07
C ILE A 300 -11.77 -25.69 -0.76
N LEU A 301 -12.61 -25.56 0.28
CA LEU A 301 -12.20 -25.24 1.65
C LEU A 301 -11.48 -26.44 2.29
N THR A 302 -10.17 -26.31 2.46
CA THR A 302 -9.37 -27.27 3.24
C THR A 302 -9.31 -26.86 4.72
N SER A 303 -9.17 -27.85 5.62
CA SER A 303 -9.06 -27.59 7.06
C SER A 303 -7.89 -26.66 7.41
N SER A 304 -6.80 -26.69 6.63
CA SER A 304 -5.64 -25.83 6.82
C SER A 304 -5.90 -24.37 6.43
N HIS A 305 -6.74 -24.11 5.42
CA HIS A 305 -7.18 -22.75 5.11
C HIS A 305 -7.99 -22.16 6.26
N LEU A 306 -8.91 -22.96 6.84
CA LEU A 306 -9.70 -22.52 7.99
C LEU A 306 -8.81 -22.21 9.20
N TYR A 307 -7.86 -23.09 9.52
CA TYR A 307 -6.92 -22.84 10.61
C TYR A 307 -6.03 -21.61 10.36
N SER A 308 -5.51 -21.45 9.13
CA SER A 308 -4.74 -20.26 8.73
C SER A 308 -5.54 -18.96 8.93
N ILE A 309 -6.78 -18.94 8.47
CA ILE A 309 -7.72 -17.82 8.62
C ILE A 309 -7.94 -17.51 10.11
N SER A 310 -8.21 -18.51 10.94
CA SER A 310 -8.42 -18.33 12.38
C SER A 310 -7.18 -17.76 13.08
N VAL A 311 -5.99 -18.27 12.77
CA VAL A 311 -4.74 -17.81 13.38
C VAL A 311 -4.39 -16.38 12.96
N ILE A 312 -4.48 -16.04 11.66
CA ILE A 312 -4.21 -14.68 11.18
C ILE A 312 -5.20 -13.68 11.79
N THR A 313 -6.48 -14.06 11.86
CA THR A 313 -7.52 -13.21 12.45
C THR A 313 -7.25 -13.00 13.94
N GLY A 314 -6.96 -14.06 14.69
CA GLY A 314 -6.62 -14.00 16.11
C GLY A 314 -5.41 -13.10 16.39
N GLY A 315 -4.32 -13.24 15.62
CA GLY A 315 -3.15 -12.39 15.73
C GLY A 315 -3.43 -10.91 15.42
N THR A 316 -4.28 -10.64 14.43
CA THR A 316 -4.65 -9.27 14.05
C THR A 316 -5.59 -8.60 15.07
N VAL A 317 -6.54 -9.35 15.63
CA VAL A 317 -7.40 -8.88 16.74
C VAL A 317 -6.55 -8.61 17.98
N TYR A 318 -5.64 -9.52 18.32
CA TYR A 318 -4.72 -9.33 19.46
C TYR A 318 -3.84 -8.08 19.28
N TYR A 319 -3.29 -7.85 18.09
CA TYR A 319 -2.55 -6.61 17.79
C TYR A 319 -3.40 -5.36 18.02
N THR A 320 -4.64 -5.37 17.52
CA THR A 320 -5.57 -4.24 17.64
C THR A 320 -5.92 -3.96 19.10
N TRP A 321 -6.14 -5.01 19.89
CA TRP A 321 -6.36 -4.89 21.34
C TRP A 321 -5.15 -4.29 22.03
N VAL A 322 -3.93 -4.81 21.79
CA VAL A 322 -2.68 -4.27 22.35
C VAL A 322 -2.49 -2.81 22.00
N GLN A 323 -2.80 -2.41 20.77
CA GLN A 323 -2.65 -1.04 20.32
C GLN A 323 -3.70 -0.10 20.95
N THR A 324 -4.91 -0.60 21.19
CA THR A 324 -5.98 0.17 21.86
C THR A 324 -5.76 0.29 23.37
N SER A 325 -5.10 -0.68 23.99
CA SER A 325 -4.75 -0.65 25.43
C SER A 325 -3.55 0.24 25.77
N LYS A 326 -2.80 0.74 24.79
CA LYS A 326 -1.70 1.69 25.06
C LYS A 326 -2.29 3.02 25.53
N PRO A 327 -1.81 3.60 26.65
CA PRO A 327 -2.21 4.93 27.07
C PRO A 327 -1.97 5.91 25.92
N ARG A 328 -3.02 6.60 25.45
CA ARG A 328 -2.84 7.74 24.55
C ARG A 328 -1.96 8.74 25.28
N ALA A 329 -0.85 9.16 24.68
CA ALA A 329 -0.04 10.22 25.24
C ALA A 329 -0.93 11.47 25.35
N ARG A 330 -1.42 11.76 26.56
CA ARG A 330 -2.02 13.05 26.88
C ARG A 330 -0.88 14.04 26.76
N PHE A 331 -0.77 14.72 25.62
CA PHE A 331 0.05 15.92 25.57
C PHE A 331 -0.51 16.88 26.62
N PRO A 332 0.33 17.45 27.51
CA PRO A 332 -0.14 18.43 28.46
C PRO A 332 -0.84 19.54 27.68
N LYS A 333 -2.09 19.84 28.06
CA LYS A 333 -2.76 21.05 27.61
C LYS A 333 -1.81 22.18 27.96
N SER A 334 -1.38 22.95 26.96
CA SER A 334 -0.80 24.26 27.24
C SER A 334 -1.92 25.07 27.87
N ASP A 335 -1.86 25.25 29.18
CA ASP A 335 -2.71 26.21 29.87
C ASP A 335 -2.52 27.57 29.19
N PRO A 336 -3.60 28.22 28.72
CA PRO A 336 -3.52 29.57 28.18
C PRO A 336 -3.44 30.55 29.35
N GLU A 337 -2.38 30.50 30.16
CA GLU A 337 -2.14 31.55 31.14
C GLU A 337 -0.67 31.66 31.51
N LYS A 338 -0.03 32.64 30.85
CA LYS A 338 1.02 33.56 31.34
C LYS A 338 1.81 34.07 30.14
N GLU A 339 1.24 35.05 29.44
CA GLU A 339 2.07 36.02 28.72
C GLU A 339 2.94 36.75 29.75
N PRO A 340 4.27 36.77 29.63
CA PRO A 340 5.06 37.76 30.33
C PRO A 340 4.88 39.09 29.62
N LEU A 341 4.22 40.03 30.30
CA LEU A 341 4.17 41.44 29.95
C LEU A 341 5.60 41.92 29.64
N VAL A 342 5.85 42.27 28.38
CA VAL A 342 7.02 43.04 27.98
C VAL A 342 6.84 44.43 28.58
N GLY A 343 7.42 44.62 29.76
CA GLY A 343 7.46 45.91 30.43
C GLY A 343 8.41 46.84 29.69
N GLU A 344 7.83 47.86 29.04
CA GLU A 344 8.51 49.12 28.78
C GLU A 344 9.11 49.64 30.08
N ARG A 345 10.45 49.75 30.14
CA ARG A 345 11.12 50.59 31.13
C ARG A 345 12.07 51.55 30.45
N GLY A 346 11.53 52.76 30.31
CA GLY A 346 12.16 54.07 30.31
C GLY A 346 13.68 54.13 30.32
N ILE A 347 14.22 54.69 29.23
CA ILE A 347 15.47 55.42 29.26
C ILE A 347 15.12 56.85 29.69
N SER A 348 15.65 57.29 30.84
CA SER A 348 15.72 58.71 31.19
C SER A 348 17.13 59.02 31.71
N PRO A 349 17.63 60.24 31.48
CA PRO A 349 19.05 60.56 31.41
C PRO A 349 19.62 60.89 32.78
N VAL A 350 20.91 60.58 32.99
CA VAL A 350 21.69 61.17 34.08
C VAL A 350 22.99 61.72 33.50
N ILE A 351 23.02 63.04 33.46
CA ILE A 351 24.20 63.89 33.39
C ILE A 351 24.97 63.71 34.71
N ASN A 352 26.28 63.43 34.67
CA ASN A 352 27.21 64.12 35.55
C ASN A 352 28.64 64.13 35.01
N GLU A 353 29.27 65.24 35.34
CA GLU A 353 30.51 65.89 34.91
C GLU A 353 31.68 65.53 35.84
N LYS A 354 32.92 65.81 35.37
CA LYS A 354 34.23 65.86 36.09
C LYS A 354 34.99 64.53 36.18
N ALA A 355 36.29 64.43 35.86
CA ALA A 355 37.36 65.41 35.63
C ALA A 355 38.33 64.93 34.53
#